data_AF-A0A1X1AIA6-F1
#
_entry.id   AF-A0A1X1AIA6-F1
#
_cell.length_a   1.000
_cell.length_b   1.000
_cell.length_c   1.000
_cell.angle_alpha   90.00
_cell.angle_beta   90.00
_cell.angle_gamma   90.00
#
_symmetry.space_group_name_H-M   'P 1'
#
loop_
_entity.id
_entity.type
_entity.pdbx_description
1 polymer ?
#
loop_
_entity_poly.entity_id
_entity_poly.type
_entity_poly.pdbx_seq_one_letter_code
_entity_poly.pdbx_strand_id
1 'polypeptide(L)'
;MWSRQAILDEFLALRLRFNDVRLLWTGEWTVFDDPGWWVTVAAATFAGPDQANAWCAANGLDRDHCFAKLVSTTVPPEGTTLYQR
;
A
#
# COMPACT_ATOMS: atom_id res chain seq x y z
N MET A 1 -2.70 -15.06 3.90
CA MET A 1 -2.02 -14.10 4.81
C MET A 1 -0.55 -14.05 4.42
N TRP A 2 0.01 -12.87 4.22
CA TRP A 2 1.41 -12.69 3.80
C TRP A 2 2.38 -12.93 4.97
N SER A 3 3.53 -13.55 4.70
CA SER A 3 4.59 -13.75 5.70
C SER A 3 5.50 -12.53 5.78
N ARG A 4 6.18 -12.33 6.92
CA ARG A 4 7.17 -11.24 7.08
C ARG A 4 8.28 -11.31 6.02
N GLN A 5 8.73 -12.51 5.67
CA GLN A 5 9.73 -12.71 4.62
C GLN A 5 9.18 -12.31 3.24
N ALA A 6 7.95 -12.73 2.91
CA ALA A 6 7.32 -12.38 1.64
C ALA A 6 7.14 -10.86 1.48
N ILE A 7 6.75 -10.15 2.55
CA ILE A 7 6.65 -8.69 2.57
C ILE A 7 8.02 -8.04 2.32
N LEU A 8 9.08 -8.55 2.95
CA LEU A 8 10.43 -8.01 2.78
C LEU A 8 10.95 -8.24 1.35
N ASP A 9 10.77 -9.44 0.81
CA ASP A 9 11.22 -9.79 -0.54
C ASP A 9 10.51 -8.92 -1.59
N GLU A 10 9.20 -8.73 -1.45
CA GLU A 10 8.42 -7.85 -2.31
C GLU A 10 8.84 -6.39 -2.17
N PHE A 11 9.05 -5.90 -0.94
CA PHE A 11 9.58 -4.54 -0.71
C PHE A 11 10.90 -4.30 -1.44
N LEU A 12 11.84 -5.25 -1.34
CA LEU A 12 13.14 -5.14 -2.00
C LEU A 12 13.00 -5.15 -3.53
N ALA A 13 12.14 -6.01 -4.09
CA ALA A 13 11.86 -6.04 -5.52
C ALA A 13 11.22 -4.73 -6.01
N LEU A 14 10.27 -4.17 -5.26
CA LEU A 14 9.63 -2.89 -5.56
C LEU A 14 10.62 -1.73 -5.45
N ARG A 15 11.56 -1.76 -4.51
CA ARG A 15 12.61 -0.73 -4.36
C ARG A 15 13.62 -0.69 -5.50
N LEU A 16 13.78 -1.79 -6.23
CA LEU A 16 14.58 -1.83 -7.46
C LEU A 16 13.80 -1.27 -8.66
N ARG A 17 12.46 -1.33 -8.65
CA ARG A 17 11.59 -0.87 -9.74
C ARG A 17 11.14 0.59 -9.58
N PHE A 18 10.97 1.05 -8.34
CA PHE A 18 10.41 2.34 -7.98
C PHE A 18 11.36 3.08 -7.04
N ASN A 19 11.69 4.33 -7.39
CA ASN A 19 12.62 5.14 -6.61
C ASN A 19 12.08 5.47 -5.21
N ASP A 20 10.75 5.59 -5.05
CA ASP A 20 10.12 6.03 -3.82
C ASP A 20 9.08 5.02 -3.32
N VAL A 21 9.57 3.94 -2.70
CA VAL A 21 8.75 3.02 -1.90
C VAL A 21 9.17 3.08 -0.44
N ARG A 22 8.21 2.97 0.47
CA ARG A 22 8.42 3.07 1.91
C ARG A 22 7.81 1.87 2.62
N LEU A 23 8.42 1.50 3.74
CA LEU A 23 7.88 0.51 4.65
C LEU A 23 7.19 1.25 5.80
N LEU A 24 5.89 1.03 6.00
CA LEU A 24 5.11 1.62 7.08
C LEU A 24 4.83 0.58 8.16
N TRP A 25 4.97 0.99 9.43
CA TRP A 25 4.50 0.20 10.56
C TRP A 25 3.03 0.51 10.82
N THR A 26 2.14 -0.48 10.75
CA THR A 26 0.69 -0.21 10.85
C THR A 26 0.25 0.37 12.19
N GLY A 27 1.03 0.18 13.27
CA GLY A 27 0.74 0.78 14.57
C GLY A 27 0.87 2.31 14.63
N GLU A 28 1.46 2.94 13.62
CA GLU A 28 1.62 4.40 13.56
C GLU A 28 0.48 5.12 12.81
N TRP A 29 -0.46 4.39 12.20
CA TRP A 29 -1.47 4.96 11.31
C TRP A 29 -2.88 4.48 11.68
N THR A 30 -3.84 5.40 11.76
CA THR A 30 -5.22 5.12 12.17
C THR A 30 -6.06 4.45 11.10
N VAL A 31 -5.54 4.36 9.88
CA VAL A 31 -6.25 3.82 8.71
C VAL A 31 -6.16 2.31 8.60
N PHE A 32 -5.38 1.62 9.43
CA PHE A 32 -5.28 0.16 9.44
C PHE A 32 -6.15 -0.41 10.55
N ASP A 33 -6.96 -1.43 10.22
CA ASP A 33 -7.84 -2.10 11.18
C ASP A 33 -7.06 -2.83 12.27
N ASP A 34 -5.92 -3.42 11.90
CA ASP A 34 -5.06 -4.17 12.80
C ASP A 34 -3.62 -3.59 12.81
N PRO A 35 -3.05 -3.29 13.99
CA PRO A 35 -1.65 -2.92 14.12
C PRO A 35 -0.73 -4.17 14.10
N GLY A 36 0.59 -3.95 14.07
CA GLY A 36 1.56 -5.01 14.32
C GLY A 36 2.18 -5.67 13.09
N TRP A 37 2.05 -5.06 11.92
CA TRP A 37 2.64 -5.58 10.68
C TRP A 37 3.20 -4.46 9.80
N TRP A 38 4.01 -4.87 8.81
CA TRP A 38 4.67 -3.96 7.88
C TRP A 38 3.93 -3.91 6.55
N VAL A 39 3.71 -2.72 6.03
CA VAL A 39 3.09 -2.47 4.72
C VAL A 39 4.11 -1.79 3.81
N THR A 40 4.26 -2.28 2.58
CA THR A 40 4.95 -1.53 1.54
C THR A 40 3.98 -0.55 0.89
N VAL A 41 4.37 0.73 0.81
CA VAL A 41 3.62 1.77 0.09
C VAL A 41 4.47 2.42 -0.97
N ALA A 42 3.88 2.68 -2.14
CA ALA A 42 4.45 3.60 -3.10
C ALA A 42 4.23 5.04 -2.60
N ALA A 43 5.22 5.91 -2.76
CA ALA A 43 5.13 7.31 -2.37
C ALA A 43 4.29 8.18 -3.33
N ALA A 44 3.88 7.62 -4.47
CA ALA A 44 3.05 8.31 -5.45
C ALA A 44 1.71 8.72 -4.81
N THR A 45 1.36 9.99 -4.92
CA THR A 45 0.10 10.55 -4.42
C THR A 45 -0.85 10.80 -5.58
N PHE A 46 -2.14 10.63 -5.32
CA PHE A 46 -3.20 10.76 -6.33
C PHE A 46 -4.37 11.54 -5.74
N ALA A 47 -5.16 12.19 -6.60
CA ALA A 47 -6.33 12.95 -6.14
C ALA A 47 -7.47 12.05 -5.66
N GLY A 48 -7.48 10.77 -6.11
CA GLY A 48 -8.48 9.81 -5.70
C GLY A 48 -8.02 8.36 -5.88
N PRO A 49 -8.75 7.40 -5.29
CA PRO A 49 -8.36 6.00 -5.26
C PRO A 49 -8.41 5.32 -6.64
N ASP A 50 -9.29 5.76 -7.54
CA ASP A 50 -9.36 5.23 -8.92
C ASP A 50 -8.07 5.49 -9.70
N GLN A 51 -7.47 6.67 -9.52
CA GLN A 51 -6.19 7.02 -10.17
C GLN A 51 -5.04 6.19 -9.61
N ALA A 52 -5.03 5.93 -8.30
CA ALA A 52 -4.04 5.06 -7.68
C ALA A 52 -4.16 3.61 -8.19
N ASN A 53 -5.38 3.08 -8.32
CA ASN A 53 -5.59 1.75 -8.90
C ASN A 53 -5.25 1.68 -10.39
N ALA A 54 -5.52 2.75 -11.16
CA ALA A 54 -5.06 2.82 -12.54
C ALA A 54 -3.53 2.79 -12.64
N TRP A 55 -2.83 3.43 -11.70
CA TRP A 55 -1.37 3.34 -11.61
C TRP A 55 -0.89 1.93 -11.28
N CYS A 56 -1.54 1.22 -10.36
CA CYS A 56 -1.24 -0.19 -10.08
C CYS A 56 -1.32 -1.05 -11.35
N ALA A 57 -2.45 -0.95 -12.08
CA ALA A 57 -2.68 -1.69 -13.31
C ALA A 57 -1.66 -1.32 -14.41
N ALA A 58 -1.34 -0.04 -14.58
CA ALA A 58 -0.34 0.42 -15.55
C ALA A 58 1.08 -0.10 -15.24
N ASN A 59 1.37 -0.47 -14.00
CA ASN A 59 2.64 -1.05 -13.58
C ASN A 59 2.63 -2.59 -13.52
N GLY A 60 1.54 -3.21 -13.98
CA GLY A 60 1.39 -4.66 -14.00
C GLY A 60 1.30 -5.29 -12.61
N LEU A 61 0.83 -4.53 -11.60
CA LEU A 61 0.60 -5.02 -10.24
C LEU A 61 -0.88 -5.37 -10.08
N ASP A 62 -1.18 -6.63 -9.78
CA ASP A 62 -2.55 -7.07 -9.57
C ASP A 62 -3.09 -6.66 -8.19
N ARG A 63 -4.32 -7.09 -7.90
CA ARG A 63 -5.05 -6.76 -6.67
C ARG A 63 -4.34 -7.21 -5.39
N ASP A 64 -3.57 -8.30 -5.44
CA ASP A 64 -2.87 -8.83 -4.27
C ASP A 64 -1.57 -8.07 -4.01
N HIS A 65 -0.99 -7.47 -5.06
CA HIS A 65 0.28 -6.75 -5.03
C HIS A 65 0.14 -5.22 -4.95
N CYS A 66 -1.02 -4.65 -5.28
CA CYS A 66 -1.24 -3.21 -5.25
C CYS A 66 -2.73 -2.87 -5.13
N PHE A 67 -3.04 -1.84 -4.34
CA PHE A 67 -4.36 -1.24 -4.27
C PHE A 67 -4.28 0.16 -3.66
N ALA A 68 -5.31 0.96 -3.88
CA ALA A 68 -5.40 2.30 -3.35
C ALA A 68 -5.62 2.27 -1.82
N LYS A 69 -4.76 2.99 -1.10
CA LYS A 69 -4.86 3.20 0.34
C LYS A 69 -4.63 4.67 0.70
N LEU A 70 -5.56 5.27 1.42
CA LEU A 70 -5.34 6.56 2.08
C LEU A 70 -4.45 6.33 3.31
N VAL A 71 -3.33 7.04 3.39
CA VAL A 71 -2.39 6.99 4.50
C VAL A 71 -2.62 8.21 5.39
N SER A 72 -3.10 8.00 6.62
CA SER A 72 -3.46 9.07 7.56
C SER A 72 -3.31 8.60 9.02
N THR A 73 -3.08 9.55 9.92
CA THR A 73 -3.03 9.36 11.38
C THR A 73 -4.25 9.91 12.11
N THR A 74 -5.23 10.44 11.36
CA THR A 74 -6.41 11.12 11.93
C THR A 74 -7.75 10.60 11.41
N VAL A 75 -7.75 9.93 10.25
CA VAL A 75 -8.95 9.38 9.62
C VAL A 75 -9.13 7.93 10.07
N PRO A 76 -10.36 7.46 10.37
CA PRO A 76 -10.57 6.08 10.76
C PRO A 76 -10.42 5.14 9.54
N PRO A 77 -10.34 3.82 9.74
CA PRO A 77 -10.07 2.87 8.65
C PRO A 77 -11.15 2.84 7.55
N GLU A 78 -12.40 3.16 7.87
CA GLU A 78 -13.52 3.01 6.95
C GLU A 78 -13.39 3.93 5.73
N GLY A 79 -13.57 3.37 4.54
CA GLY A 79 -13.47 4.12 3.28
C GLY A 79 -12.06 4.50 2.87
N THR A 80 -11.02 4.07 3.60
CA THR A 80 -9.62 4.39 3.27
C THR A 80 -8.98 3.43 2.27
N THR A 81 -9.63 2.31 1.97
CA THR A 81 -9.12 1.26 1.07
C THR A 81 -10.06 1.11 -0.13
N LEU A 82 -9.50 1.09 -1.34
CA LEU A 82 -10.23 0.68 -2.54
C LEU A 82 -9.41 -0.36 -3.31
N TYR A 83 -9.91 -1.59 -3.37
CA TYR A 83 -9.28 -2.67 -4.13
C TYR A 83 -9.46 -2.48 -5.63
N GLN A 84 -8.47 -2.98 -6.39
CA GLN A 84 -8.60 -3.15 -7.83
C GLN A 84 -9.76 -4.12 -8.15
N ARG A 85 -10.41 -3.92 -9.31
CA ARG A 85 -11.52 -4.76 -9.79
C ARG A 85 -11.03 -6.02 -10.49
#